data_AF-A0A8B8A9Y9-F1
#
_entry.id   AF-A0A8B8A9Y9-F1
#
_cell.length_a   1.000
_cell.length_b   1.000
_cell.length_c   1.000
_cell.angle_alpha   90.00
_cell.angle_beta   90.00
_cell.angle_gamma   90.00
#
_symmetry.space_group_name_H-M   'P 1'
#
loop_
_entity.id
_entity.type
_entity.pdbx_description
1 polymer ?
#
loop_
_entity_poly.entity_id
_entity_poly.type
_entity_poly.pdbx_seq_one_letter_code
_entity_poly.pdbx_strand_id
1 'polypeptide(L)'
;MTRMENTVLVFVTLICLSECDKGPCVLYPHGCCPHTKWDPGKDECIECPIGFFWENCSKPCPYPLFGAKCHQTCICTQELCDTVNGCKQEVPAIFNHVLFQYSILVQFSVSALRTTPKASGQESSF
;
A
#
# COMPACT_ATOMS: atom_id res chain seq x y z
N MET A 1 31.22 7.08 -39.90
CA MET A 1 30.92 8.07 -38.84
C MET A 1 29.44 7.90 -38.52
N THR A 2 29.14 6.92 -37.69
CA THR A 2 27.81 6.32 -37.48
C THR A 2 27.71 5.96 -36.00
N ARG A 3 27.27 6.89 -35.13
CA ARG A 3 27.05 6.58 -33.69
C ARG A 3 26.29 7.66 -32.90
N MET A 4 25.24 8.26 -33.45
CA MET A 4 24.44 9.25 -32.70
C MET A 4 22.91 9.05 -32.77
N GLU A 5 22.38 8.15 -33.61
CA GLU A 5 20.91 8.03 -33.76
C GLU A 5 20.29 6.95 -32.87
N ASN A 6 20.92 5.78 -32.71
CA ASN A 6 20.38 4.71 -31.86
C ASN A 6 20.50 4.99 -30.35
N THR A 7 21.58 5.64 -29.92
CA THR A 7 21.80 5.96 -28.50
C THR A 7 20.79 7.01 -28.02
N VAL A 8 20.51 8.02 -28.85
CA VAL A 8 19.49 9.06 -28.57
C VAL A 8 18.10 8.43 -28.51
N LEU A 9 17.77 7.52 -29.43
CA LEU A 9 16.48 6.81 -29.41
C LEU A 9 16.32 5.96 -28.12
N VAL A 10 17.38 5.27 -27.69
CA VAL A 10 17.39 4.51 -26.43
C VAL A 10 17.19 5.42 -25.22
N PHE A 11 17.85 6.59 -25.18
CA PHE A 11 17.63 7.58 -24.12
C PHE A 11 16.19 8.13 -24.13
N VAL A 12 15.62 8.46 -25.31
CA VAL A 12 14.22 8.90 -25.43
C VAL A 12 13.25 7.82 -24.95
N THR A 13 13.48 6.55 -25.28
CA THR A 13 12.66 5.43 -24.77
C THR A 13 12.82 5.21 -23.26
N LEU A 14 14.02 5.44 -22.69
CA LEU A 14 14.27 5.35 -21.24
C LEU A 14 13.63 6.52 -20.47
N ILE A 15 13.55 7.71 -21.06
CA ILE A 15 12.89 8.88 -20.47
C ILE A 15 11.35 8.70 -20.48
N CYS A 16 10.79 8.13 -21.56
CA CYS A 16 9.37 7.80 -21.62
C CYS A 16 8.95 6.68 -20.64
N LEU A 17 9.86 5.79 -20.26
CA LEU A 17 9.61 4.73 -19.26
C LEU A 17 9.37 5.28 -17.85
N SER A 18 9.74 6.55 -17.57
CA SER A 18 9.63 7.15 -16.23
C SER A 18 8.66 8.33 -16.12
N GLU A 19 8.25 9.00 -17.22
CA GLU A 19 7.64 10.34 -17.13
C GLU A 19 6.41 10.60 -18.02
N CYS A 20 5.70 9.56 -18.49
CA CYS A 20 4.47 9.75 -19.26
C CYS A 20 3.27 10.29 -18.47
N ASP A 21 3.34 10.38 -17.14
CA ASP A 21 2.25 10.93 -16.31
C ASP A 21 2.13 12.47 -16.38
N LYS A 22 3.16 13.15 -16.92
CA LYS A 22 3.23 14.62 -17.03
C LYS A 22 3.12 15.13 -18.47
N GLY A 23 2.71 14.26 -19.41
CA GLY A 23 2.40 14.71 -20.78
C GLY A 23 1.19 15.64 -20.81
N PRO A 24 1.06 16.52 -21.81
CA PRO A 24 -0.11 17.39 -21.91
C PRO A 24 -1.34 16.53 -22.16
N CYS A 25 -2.17 16.38 -21.13
CA CYS A 25 -3.47 15.75 -21.24
C CYS A 25 -4.43 16.77 -21.89
N VAL A 26 -4.32 16.95 -23.21
CA VAL A 26 -5.05 17.98 -24.00
C VAL A 26 -6.57 17.87 -23.97
N LEU A 27 -7.08 16.75 -23.45
CA LEU A 27 -8.51 16.47 -23.32
C LEU A 27 -9.10 16.93 -21.97
N TYR A 28 -8.27 17.32 -20.99
CA TYR A 28 -8.70 17.57 -19.62
C TYR A 28 -8.56 19.05 -19.21
N PRO A 29 -9.41 19.54 -18.28
CA PRO A 29 -9.28 20.89 -17.73
C PRO A 29 -7.88 21.14 -17.17
N HIS A 30 -7.30 22.31 -17.47
CA HIS A 30 -5.91 22.68 -17.12
C HIS A 30 -4.81 21.76 -17.66
N GLY A 31 -5.14 20.79 -18.53
CA GLY A 31 -4.16 19.87 -19.12
C GLY A 31 -3.64 18.79 -18.18
N CYS A 32 -4.25 18.62 -16.99
CA CYS A 32 -3.84 17.60 -16.01
C CYS A 32 -4.40 16.22 -16.37
N CYS A 33 -3.60 15.17 -16.17
CA CYS A 33 -4.00 13.80 -16.43
C CYS A 33 -4.89 13.21 -15.31
N PRO A 34 -5.65 12.12 -15.56
CA PRO A 34 -6.67 11.59 -14.64
C PRO A 34 -6.20 11.22 -13.23
N HIS A 35 -4.91 11.01 -12.98
CA HIS A 35 -4.38 10.69 -11.65
C HIS A 35 -3.74 11.91 -10.97
N THR A 36 -3.97 13.10 -11.53
CA THR A 36 -3.45 14.37 -11.07
C THR A 36 -4.54 15.44 -11.04
N LYS A 37 -4.33 16.50 -10.27
CA LYS A 37 -5.19 17.67 -10.22
C LYS A 37 -4.37 18.95 -10.26
N TRP A 38 -4.96 20.02 -10.76
CA TRP A 38 -4.34 21.34 -10.75
C TRP A 38 -4.22 21.86 -9.31
N ASP A 39 -3.04 22.33 -8.92
CA ASP A 39 -2.82 23.01 -7.64
C ASP A 39 -2.40 24.46 -7.87
N PRO A 40 -3.29 25.45 -7.62
CA PRO A 40 -2.98 26.85 -7.86
C PRO A 40 -1.88 27.40 -6.94
N GLY A 41 -1.61 26.73 -5.81
CA GLY A 41 -0.53 27.13 -4.90
C GLY A 41 0.88 26.80 -5.41
N LYS A 42 1.00 25.85 -6.34
CA LYS A 42 2.27 25.37 -6.90
C LYS A 42 2.40 25.61 -8.40
N ASP A 43 1.33 26.06 -9.05
CA ASP A 43 1.27 26.25 -10.51
C ASP A 43 1.61 24.96 -11.29
N GLU A 44 1.21 23.80 -10.75
CA GLU A 44 1.51 22.49 -11.31
C GLU A 44 0.37 21.48 -11.10
N CYS A 45 0.36 20.42 -11.90
CA CYS A 45 -0.50 19.25 -11.66
C CYS A 45 0.15 18.37 -10.57
N ILE A 46 -0.55 18.17 -9.46
CA ILE A 46 -0.12 17.31 -8.35
C ILE A 46 -0.86 15.98 -8.37
N GLU A 47 -0.25 14.94 -7.81
CA GLU A 47 -0.90 13.61 -7.72
C GLU A 47 -2.15 13.63 -6.84
N CYS A 48 -3.11 12.78 -7.21
CA CYS A 48 -4.29 12.55 -6.40
C CYS A 48 -4.00 11.81 -5.08
N PRO A 49 -4.80 12.04 -4.04
CA PRO A 49 -4.77 11.20 -2.85
C PRO A 49 -4.94 9.72 -3.22
N ILE A 50 -4.28 8.85 -2.46
CA ILE A 50 -4.37 7.40 -2.65
C ILE A 50 -5.85 6.98 -2.65
N GLY A 51 -6.23 6.14 -3.61
CA GLY A 51 -7.60 5.67 -3.75
C GLY A 51 -8.56 6.61 -4.49
N PHE A 52 -8.06 7.71 -5.07
CA PHE A 52 -8.83 8.65 -5.88
C PHE A 52 -8.20 8.91 -7.26
N PHE A 53 -9.04 9.25 -8.23
CA PHE A 53 -8.70 9.56 -9.60
C PHE A 53 -9.73 10.52 -10.23
N TRP A 54 -9.60 10.76 -11.53
CA TRP A 54 -10.37 11.68 -12.36
C TRP A 54 -10.06 13.17 -12.13
N GLU A 55 -10.83 14.04 -12.79
CA GLU A 55 -10.77 15.49 -12.66
C GLU A 55 -10.81 15.89 -11.18
N ASN A 56 -9.81 16.66 -10.77
CA ASN A 56 -9.67 17.15 -9.39
C ASN A 56 -9.71 16.06 -8.31
N CYS A 57 -9.38 14.81 -8.67
CA CYS A 57 -9.45 13.66 -7.76
C CYS A 57 -10.87 13.42 -7.22
N SER A 58 -11.88 13.72 -8.02
CA SER A 58 -13.29 13.69 -7.62
C SER A 58 -13.91 12.30 -7.54
N LYS A 59 -13.23 11.27 -8.07
CA LYS A 59 -13.75 9.90 -8.10
C LYS A 59 -12.87 8.97 -7.27
N PRO A 60 -13.45 8.06 -6.48
CA PRO A 60 -12.67 6.98 -5.87
C PRO A 60 -12.24 5.98 -6.94
N CYS A 61 -11.16 5.22 -6.72
CA CYS A 61 -10.73 4.18 -7.66
C CYS A 61 -11.89 3.22 -8.01
N PRO A 62 -12.09 2.90 -9.29
CA PRO A 62 -13.16 2.03 -9.71
C PRO A 62 -12.80 0.59 -9.37
N TYR A 63 -13.73 -0.20 -8.83
CA TYR A 63 -13.51 -1.64 -8.63
C TYR A 63 -13.14 -2.31 -9.97
N PRO A 64 -12.13 -3.22 -10.00
CA PRO A 64 -11.41 -3.82 -8.87
C PRO A 64 -10.13 -3.07 -8.46
N LEU A 65 -9.95 -1.82 -8.87
CA LEU A 65 -8.70 -1.08 -8.68
C LEU A 65 -8.63 -0.33 -7.34
N PHE A 66 -7.42 -0.23 -6.78
CA PHE A 66 -7.14 0.50 -5.54
C PHE A 66 -5.70 1.05 -5.51
N GLY A 67 -5.38 1.80 -4.45
CA GLY A 67 -4.04 2.30 -4.17
C GLY A 67 -3.67 3.57 -4.93
N ALA A 68 -2.37 3.84 -5.02
CA ALA A 68 -1.86 5.01 -5.74
C ALA A 68 -2.15 4.84 -7.25
N LYS A 69 -2.71 5.88 -7.86
CA LYS A 69 -3.09 5.90 -9.29
C LYS A 69 -4.02 4.76 -9.72
N CYS A 70 -4.68 4.09 -8.78
CA CYS A 70 -5.52 2.92 -9.06
C CYS A 70 -4.79 1.80 -9.83
N HIS A 71 -3.49 1.58 -9.59
CA HIS A 71 -2.70 0.56 -10.30
C HIS A 71 -2.72 -0.82 -9.63
N GLN A 72 -3.32 -0.95 -8.44
CA GLN A 72 -3.40 -2.22 -7.72
C GLN A 72 -4.78 -2.84 -7.90
N THR A 73 -4.88 -4.17 -7.84
CA THR A 73 -6.14 -4.89 -8.11
C THR A 73 -6.57 -5.72 -6.90
N CYS A 74 -7.78 -5.49 -6.42
CA CYS A 74 -8.42 -6.30 -5.40
C CYS A 74 -8.75 -7.71 -5.93
N ILE A 75 -8.49 -8.71 -5.10
CA ILE A 75 -8.82 -10.13 -5.35
C ILE A 75 -9.96 -10.64 -4.44
N CYS A 76 -10.76 -9.72 -3.92
CA CYS A 76 -11.89 -9.93 -3.01
C CYS A 76 -13.15 -9.31 -3.62
N THR A 77 -14.31 -9.53 -2.99
CA THR A 77 -15.56 -8.88 -3.39
C THR A 77 -15.47 -7.36 -3.30
N GLN A 78 -16.29 -6.66 -4.07
CA GLN A 78 -16.31 -5.19 -4.08
C GLN A 78 -16.56 -4.59 -2.70
N GLU A 79 -17.36 -5.27 -1.86
CA GLU A 79 -17.69 -4.87 -0.48
C GLU A 79 -16.46 -4.86 0.46
N LEU A 80 -15.47 -5.71 0.17
CA LEU A 80 -14.24 -5.85 0.95
C LEU A 80 -13.07 -5.06 0.36
N CYS A 81 -13.22 -4.53 -0.85
CA CYS A 81 -12.20 -3.78 -1.55
C CYS A 81 -12.23 -2.30 -1.12
N ASP A 82 -11.30 -1.94 -0.24
CA ASP A 82 -11.01 -0.56 0.12
C ASP A 82 -10.22 0.12 -1.00
N THR A 83 -10.61 1.33 -1.40
CA THR A 83 -9.94 2.04 -2.49
C THR A 83 -8.52 2.48 -2.13
N VAL A 84 -8.20 2.58 -0.83
CA VAL A 84 -6.87 2.95 -0.33
C VAL A 84 -6.05 1.70 -0.01
N ASN A 85 -6.64 0.79 0.77
CA ASN A 85 -5.92 -0.33 1.39
C ASN A 85 -6.09 -1.67 0.66
N GLY A 86 -6.97 -1.75 -0.34
CA GLY A 86 -7.30 -2.99 -1.03
C GLY A 86 -8.19 -3.90 -0.20
N CYS A 87 -7.98 -5.20 -0.27
CA CYS A 87 -8.83 -6.16 0.41
C CYS A 87 -8.70 -6.09 1.94
N LYS A 88 -9.81 -5.73 2.61
CA LYS A 88 -9.96 -5.89 4.05
C LYS A 88 -9.96 -7.39 4.33
N GLN A 89 -9.05 -7.84 5.20
CA GLN A 89 -9.08 -9.22 5.66
C GLN A 89 -10.41 -9.44 6.39
N GLU A 90 -11.32 -10.19 5.79
CA GLU A 90 -12.24 -10.95 6.60
C GLU A 90 -11.38 -11.97 7.33
N VAL A 91 -10.96 -11.64 8.55
CA VAL A 91 -10.59 -12.67 9.50
C VAL A 91 -11.87 -13.49 9.62
N PRO A 92 -11.95 -14.72 9.08
CA PRO A 92 -13.14 -15.52 9.28
C PRO A 92 -13.33 -15.60 10.79
N ALA A 93 -14.54 -15.49 11.32
CA ALA A 93 -14.76 -15.60 12.77
C ALA A 93 -14.12 -16.87 13.38
N ILE A 94 -13.88 -17.88 12.53
CA ILE A 94 -13.14 -19.10 12.79
C ILE A 94 -11.66 -18.85 13.15
N PHE A 95 -10.97 -17.90 12.51
CA PHE A 95 -9.57 -17.58 12.81
C PHE A 95 -9.41 -16.88 14.17
N ASN A 96 -10.40 -16.08 14.61
CA ASN A 96 -10.44 -15.60 16.00
C ASN A 96 -10.57 -16.76 16.99
N HIS A 97 -11.35 -17.80 16.67
CA HIS A 97 -11.48 -18.99 17.50
C HIS A 97 -10.21 -19.87 17.49
N VAL A 98 -9.54 -20.00 16.35
CA VAL A 98 -8.28 -20.74 16.22
C VAL A 98 -7.15 -20.01 16.96
N LEU A 99 -7.05 -18.67 16.88
CA LEU A 99 -6.07 -17.89 17.64
C LEU A 99 -6.31 -17.96 19.16
N PHE A 100 -7.57 -17.94 19.61
CA PHE A 100 -7.92 -18.11 21.02
C PHE A 100 -7.55 -19.53 21.52
N GLN A 101 -7.76 -20.55 20.69
CA GLN A 101 -7.38 -21.92 21.02
C GLN A 101 -5.86 -22.15 20.95
N TYR A 102 -5.15 -21.49 20.03
CA TYR A 102 -3.69 -21.53 19.91
C TYR A 102 -3.02 -20.83 21.11
N SER A 103 -3.56 -19.70 21.56
CA SER A 103 -3.04 -18.97 22.74
C SER A 103 -3.28 -19.71 24.06
N ILE A 104 -4.34 -20.51 24.19
CA ILE A 104 -4.53 -21.41 25.34
C ILE A 104 -3.49 -22.53 25.35
N LEU A 105 -3.16 -23.14 24.21
CA LEU A 105 -2.14 -24.20 24.14
C LEU A 105 -0.72 -23.70 24.45
N VAL A 106 -0.39 -22.46 24.10
CA VAL A 106 0.93 -21.85 24.37
C VAL A 106 1.11 -21.53 25.87
N GLN A 107 0.04 -21.24 26.62
CA GLN A 107 0.13 -21.01 28.07
C GLN A 107 0.51 -22.30 28.83
N PHE A 108 0.06 -23.47 28.37
CA PHE A 108 0.40 -24.76 29.00
C PHE A 108 1.87 -25.15 28.83
N SER A 109 2.55 -24.73 27.76
CA SER A 109 3.97 -25.05 27.55
C SER A 109 4.93 -24.13 28.31
N VAL A 110 4.53 -22.89 28.64
CA VAL A 110 5.38 -21.93 29.38
C VAL A 110 5.54 -22.31 30.86
N SER A 111 4.58 -23.04 31.44
CA SER A 111 4.64 -23.53 32.83
C SER A 111 5.74 -24.58 33.07
N ALA A 112 6.34 -25.14 32.01
CA ALA A 112 7.36 -26.18 32.12
C ALA A 112 8.82 -25.66 32.03
N LEU A 113 9.06 -24.37 31.78
CA LEU A 113 10.41 -23.82 31.52
C LEU A 113 10.91 -22.75 32.50
N ARG A 114 10.18 -22.45 33.59
CA ARG A 114 10.68 -21.53 34.64
C ARG A 114 10.69 -22.16 36.02
N THR A 115 11.64 -23.04 36.28
CA THR A 115 12.31 -23.17 37.59
C THR A 115 13.64 -23.90 37.39
N THR A 116 14.70 -23.16 37.05
CA THR A 116 16.05 -23.64 37.36
C THR A 116 16.27 -23.52 38.88
N PRO A 117 16.87 -24.52 39.54
CA PRO A 117 17.11 -24.48 40.97
C PRO A 117 18.26 -23.49 41.25
N LYS A 118 17.98 -22.41 42.00
CA LYS A 118 19.04 -21.61 42.62
C LYS A 118 19.21 -22.08 44.07
N ALA A 119 20.31 -22.76 44.31
CA ALA A 119 20.78 -23.15 45.63
C ALA A 119 21.34 -21.95 46.41
N SER A 120 21.28 -22.08 47.75
CA SER A 120 22.07 -21.44 48.82
C SER A 120 21.90 -19.94 49.12
N GLY A 121 21.55 -19.64 50.40
CA GLY A 121 21.94 -18.42 51.11
C GLY A 121 20.87 -17.77 52.01
N GLN A 122 21.08 -17.83 53.34
CA GLN A 122 20.42 -17.11 54.48
C GLN A 122 20.27 -15.58 54.25
N GLU A 123 19.49 -14.75 54.97
CA GLU A 123 19.13 -14.73 56.39
C GLU A 123 17.98 -13.71 56.70
N SER A 124 17.16 -14.04 57.69
CA SER A 124 16.55 -13.22 58.77
C SER A 124 15.82 -11.86 58.55
N SER A 125 14.60 -11.85 59.09
CA SER A 125 14.09 -10.94 60.15
C SER A 125 13.96 -9.43 59.87
N PHE A 126 12.71 -8.95 59.77
CA PHE A 126 11.96 -8.30 60.85
C PHE A 126 10.48 -8.18 60.44
#